data_AF-A0A8T3Y727-F1
#
_entry.id   AF-A0A8T3Y727-F1
#
_cell.length_a   1.000
_cell.length_b   1.000
_cell.length_c   1.000
_cell.angle_alpha   90.00
_cell.angle_beta   90.00
_cell.angle_gamma   90.00
#
_symmetry.space_group_name_H-M   'P 1'
#
loop_
_entity.id
_entity.type
_entity.pdbx_description
1 polymer ?
#
loop_
_entity_poly.entity_id
_entity_poly.type
_entity_poly.pdbx_seq_one_letter_code
_entity_poly.pdbx_strand_id
1 'polypeptide(L)'
;MAISPTELTNRVKQADKTKVEHLEKQIDKFLQESFDGQGAVIWEPSDGVRHQVLDELRRRYGGAGWSVQYVRDQRDGVGLSFSKQHYTSNYYDDR
;
A
#
# COMPACT_ATOMS: atom_id res chain seq x y z
N MET A 1 -6.99 26.53 25.65
CA MET A 1 -7.41 26.70 24.23
C MET A 1 -7.89 25.35 23.73
N ALA A 2 -9.14 25.23 23.28
CA ALA A 2 -9.67 23.99 22.71
C ALA A 2 -9.33 23.93 21.22
N ILE A 3 -8.84 22.78 20.73
CA ILE A 3 -8.55 22.56 19.31
C ILE A 3 -9.88 22.40 18.56
N SER A 4 -10.04 23.06 17.41
CA SER A 4 -11.25 22.93 16.60
C SER A 4 -11.30 21.59 15.85
N PRO A 5 -12.50 21.05 15.55
CA PRO A 5 -12.65 19.83 14.73
C PRO A 5 -11.95 19.92 13.36
N THR A 6 -11.94 21.10 12.75
CA THR A 6 -11.27 21.35 11.45
C THR A 6 -9.76 21.23 11.57
N GLU A 7 -9.16 21.79 12.62
CA GLU A 7 -7.71 21.66 12.87
C GLU A 7 -7.31 20.22 13.17
N LEU A 8 -8.11 19.47 13.93
CA LEU A 8 -7.89 18.03 14.16
C LEU A 8 -7.90 17.25 12.84
N THR A 9 -8.88 17.52 11.97
CA THR A 9 -9.01 16.87 10.66
C THR A 9 -7.80 17.16 9.77
N ASN A 10 -7.32 18.41 9.75
CA ASN A 10 -6.15 18.79 8.97
C ASN A 10 -4.86 18.15 9.50
N ARG A 11 -4.68 18.11 10.83
CA ARG A 11 -3.55 17.42 11.47
C ARG A 11 -3.55 15.93 11.16
N VAL A 12 -4.72 15.30 11.20
CA VAL A 12 -4.92 13.89 10.82
C VAL A 12 -4.51 13.66 9.37
N LYS A 13 -5.02 14.46 8.42
CA LYS A 13 -4.66 14.32 7.00
C LYS A 13 -3.17 14.51 6.74
N GLN A 14 -2.54 15.46 7.43
CA GLN A 14 -1.10 15.68 7.33
C GLN A 14 -0.30 14.49 7.87
N ALA A 15 -0.68 13.97 9.04
CA ALA A 15 -0.05 12.78 9.61
C ALA A 15 -0.16 11.56 8.69
N ASP A 16 -1.34 11.36 8.09
CA ASP A 16 -1.57 10.27 7.13
C ASP A 16 -0.69 10.45 5.87
N LYS A 17 -0.57 11.68 5.36
CA LYS A 17 0.33 11.98 4.22
C LYS A 17 1.80 11.66 4.54
N THR A 18 2.30 12.10 5.70
CA THR A 18 3.68 11.81 6.11
C THR A 18 3.90 10.31 6.29
N LYS A 19 2.89 9.58 6.80
CA LYS A 19 2.96 8.12 6.93
C LYS A 19 2.98 7.43 5.57
N VAL A 20 2.18 7.87 4.59
CA VAL A 20 2.23 7.36 3.20
C VAL A 20 3.65 7.52 2.63
N GLU A 21 4.23 8.71 2.70
CA GLU A 21 5.57 8.99 2.15
C GLU A 21 6.67 8.17 2.84
N HIS A 22 6.54 7.93 4.15
CA HIS A 22 7.49 7.09 4.88
C HIS A 22 7.40 5.62 4.46
N LEU A 23 6.18 5.08 4.39
CA LEU A 23 5.94 3.70 3.97
C LEU A 23 6.36 3.47 2.52
N GLU A 24 6.10 4.43 1.63
CA GLU A 24 6.51 4.37 0.22
C GLU A 24 8.04 4.21 0.10
N LYS A 25 8.83 4.98 0.88
CA LYS A 25 10.29 4.80 0.91
C LYS A 25 10.73 3.43 1.42
N GLN A 26 10.05 2.88 2.42
CA GLN A 26 10.36 1.55 2.96
C GLN A 26 10.03 0.46 1.94
N ILE A 27 8.87 0.58 1.28
CA ILE A 27 8.43 -0.32 0.21
C ILE A 27 9.41 -0.28 -0.96
N ASP A 28 9.76 0.91 -1.44
CA ASP A 28 10.70 1.07 -2.55
C ASP A 28 12.06 0.42 -2.25
N LYS A 29 12.59 0.67 -1.05
CA LYS A 29 13.84 0.05 -0.61
C LYS A 29 13.71 -1.47 -0.54
N PHE A 30 12.64 -1.99 0.04
CA PHE A 30 12.43 -3.43 0.15
C PHE A 30 12.29 -4.09 -1.23
N LEU A 31 11.56 -3.46 -2.15
CA LEU A 31 11.42 -3.94 -3.53
C LEU A 31 12.76 -3.93 -4.25
N GLN A 32 13.61 -2.91 -4.05
CA GLN A 32 14.96 -2.90 -4.62
C GLN A 32 15.84 -4.05 -4.10
N GLU A 33 15.71 -4.42 -2.82
CA GLU A 33 16.54 -5.43 -2.18
C GLU A 33 16.02 -6.87 -2.36
N SER A 34 14.70 -7.04 -2.38
CA SER A 34 14.04 -8.36 -2.21
C SER A 34 13.16 -8.78 -3.40
N PHE A 35 12.91 -7.91 -4.38
CA PHE A 35 12.07 -8.29 -5.50
C PHE A 35 12.81 -9.22 -6.46
N ASP A 36 12.39 -10.48 -6.48
CA ASP A 36 12.96 -11.56 -7.30
C ASP A 36 12.41 -11.61 -8.74
N GLY A 37 11.55 -10.66 -9.10
CA GLY A 37 10.90 -10.59 -10.40
C GLY A 37 9.55 -11.29 -10.49
N GLN A 38 9.12 -12.03 -9.46
CA GLN A 38 7.81 -12.68 -9.36
C GLN A 38 6.89 -11.98 -8.37
N GLY A 39 7.41 -11.60 -7.19
CA GLY A 39 6.61 -10.92 -6.18
C GLY A 39 7.39 -10.58 -4.92
N ALA A 40 6.81 -9.73 -4.09
CA ALA A 40 7.36 -9.34 -2.81
C ALA A 40 6.21 -9.12 -1.83
N VAL A 41 6.35 -9.57 -0.59
CA VAL A 41 5.36 -9.32 0.48
C VAL A 41 6.03 -8.54 1.58
N ILE A 42 5.45 -7.40 1.91
CA ILE A 42 5.89 -6.55 3.01
C ILE A 42 4.85 -6.66 4.11
N TRP A 43 5.28 -7.16 5.27
CA TRP A 43 4.48 -7.19 6.48
C TRP A 43 4.71 -5.91 7.26
N GLU A 44 3.66 -5.11 7.43
CA GLU A 44 3.69 -3.99 8.35
C GLU A 44 3.12 -4.45 9.69
N PRO A 45 3.71 -4.04 10.82
CA PRO A 45 3.12 -4.30 12.12
C PRO A 45 1.69 -3.73 12.14
N SER A 46 0.72 -4.61 12.40
CA SER A 46 -0.73 -4.42 12.27
C SER A 46 -1.33 -3.24 13.03
N ASP A 47 -0.55 -2.57 13.86
CA ASP A 47 -1.10 -1.89 15.03
C ASP A 47 -1.32 -0.39 14.81
N GLY A 48 -1.11 0.14 13.60
CA GLY A 48 -1.23 1.59 13.41
C GLY A 48 -1.43 2.15 12.01
N VAL A 49 -1.45 1.35 10.95
CA VAL A 49 -1.65 1.89 9.60
C VAL A 49 -3.14 1.99 9.29
N ARG A 50 -3.63 3.22 9.07
CA ARG A 50 -5.03 3.44 8.68
C ARG A 50 -5.30 2.92 7.28
N HIS A 51 -6.51 2.39 7.06
CA HIS A 51 -6.95 1.93 5.74
C HIS A 51 -6.74 2.98 4.63
N GLN A 52 -6.95 4.26 4.91
CA GLN A 52 -6.74 5.35 3.95
C GLN A 52 -5.29 5.45 3.45
N VAL A 53 -4.31 5.16 4.30
CA VAL A 53 -2.88 5.15 3.93
C VAL A 53 -2.60 3.96 3.01
N LEU A 54 -3.19 2.80 3.30
CA LEU A 54 -3.06 1.58 2.50
C LEU A 54 -3.74 1.71 1.12
N ASP A 55 -4.91 2.36 1.05
CA ASP A 55 -5.61 2.65 -0.20
C ASP A 55 -4.81 3.59 -1.10
N GLU A 56 -4.20 4.63 -0.51
CA GLU A 56 -3.37 5.58 -1.24
C GLU A 56 -2.11 4.90 -1.82
N LEU A 57 -1.43 4.05 -1.03
CA LEU A 57 -0.28 3.27 -1.52
C LEU A 57 -0.68 2.36 -2.67
N ARG A 58 -1.78 1.60 -2.53
CA ARG A 58 -2.31 0.74 -3.60
C ARG A 58 -2.58 1.53 -4.87
N ARG A 59 -3.16 2.73 -4.76
CA ARG A 59 -3.43 3.61 -5.91
C ARG A 59 -2.15 4.05 -6.62
N ARG A 60 -1.12 4.47 -5.88
CA ARG A 60 0.16 4.92 -6.43
C ARG A 60 0.90 3.80 -7.15
N TYR A 61 1.09 2.67 -6.48
CA TYR A 61 1.79 1.52 -7.06
C TYR A 61 0.98 0.88 -8.19
N GLY A 62 -0.36 0.86 -8.09
CA GLY A 62 -1.24 0.48 -9.20
C GLY A 62 -1.06 1.37 -10.44
N GLY A 63 -0.98 2.69 -10.25
CA GLY A 63 -0.65 3.64 -11.33
C GLY A 63 0.74 3.44 -11.93
N ALA A 64 1.67 2.85 -11.18
CA ALA A 64 3.02 2.50 -11.63
C ALA A 64 3.11 1.08 -12.25
N GLY A 65 1.99 0.36 -12.40
CA GLY A 65 1.95 -0.96 -13.04
C GLY A 65 2.18 -2.15 -12.10
N TRP A 66 2.02 -1.96 -10.79
CA TRP A 66 2.07 -3.03 -9.80
C TRP A 66 0.67 -3.58 -9.51
N SER A 67 0.57 -4.90 -9.37
CA SER A 67 -0.58 -5.54 -8.75
C SER A 67 -0.33 -5.60 -7.23
N VAL A 68 -1.08 -4.79 -6.48
CA VAL A 68 -0.98 -4.69 -5.02
C VAL A 68 -2.21 -5.30 -4.36
N GLN A 69 -2.01 -6.26 -3.46
CA GLN A 69 -3.06 -6.94 -2.71
C GLN A 69 -2.84 -6.81 -1.20
N TYR A 70 -3.94 -6.60 -0.46
CA TYR A 70 -3.92 -6.67 1.00
C TYR A 70 -3.90 -8.14 1.42
N VAL A 71 -2.86 -8.53 2.15
CA VAL A 71 -2.79 -9.82 2.80
C VAL A 71 -2.98 -9.62 4.29
N ARG A 72 -3.74 -10.50 4.93
CA ARG A 72 -3.96 -10.48 6.37
C ARG A 72 -3.60 -11.85 6.91
N ASP A 73 -2.60 -11.89 7.76
CA ASP A 73 -2.25 -13.08 8.52
C ASP A 73 -2.65 -12.87 9.98
N GLN A 74 -3.15 -13.92 10.62
CA GLN A 74 -3.60 -13.86 12.02
C GLN A 74 -2.44 -13.75 13.01
N ARG A 75 -1.21 -14.05 12.58
CA ARG A 75 0.04 -13.97 13.37
C ARG A 75 0.84 -12.72 13.07
N ASP A 76 0.92 -12.34 11.79
CA ASP A 76 1.85 -11.30 11.32
C ASP A 76 1.19 -9.96 10.98
N GLY A 77 -0.14 -9.89 11.03
CA GLY A 77 -0.89 -8.64 10.87
C GLY A 77 -1.36 -8.37 9.45
N VAL A 78 -1.30 -7.10 9.03
CA VAL A 78 -1.72 -6.66 7.69
C VAL A 78 -0.48 -6.38 6.85
N GLY A 79 -0.36 -7.07 5.72
CA GLY A 79 0.72 -6.90 4.76
C GLY A 79 0.23 -6.40 3.39
N LEU A 80 1.18 -5.92 2.60
CA LEU A 80 1.00 -5.56 1.20
C LEU A 80 1.81 -6.54 0.35
N SER A 81 1.10 -7.28 -0.50
CA SER A 81 1.72 -8.12 -1.53
C SER A 81 1.82 -7.32 -2.83
N PHE A 82 3.02 -7.26 -3.37
CA PHE A 82 3.38 -6.61 -4.63
C PHE A 82 3.75 -7.68 -5.65
N SER A 83 3.15 -7.61 -6.84
CA SER A 83 3.45 -8.50 -7.96
C SER A 83 3.43 -7.70 -9.26
N LYS A 84 4.08 -8.23 -10.31
CA LYS A 84 3.92 -7.63 -11.65
C LYS A 84 2.45 -7.69 -12.03
N GLN A 85 1.93 -6.59 -12.57
CA GLN A 85 0.61 -6.61 -13.14
C GLN A 85 0.61 -7.55 -14.35
N HIS A 86 0.09 -8.76 -14.15
CA HIS A 86 -0.24 -9.63 -15.26
C HIS A 86 -1.43 -8.99 -15.96
N TYR A 87 -1.17 -8.28 -17.05
CA TYR A 87 -2.20 -8.04 -18.05
C TYR A 87 -2.58 -9.41 -18.59
N THR A 88 -3.58 -10.06 -18.00
CA THR A 88 -4.32 -11.08 -18.74
C THR A 88 -4.95 -10.33 -19.89
N SER A 89 -4.29 -10.35 -21.06
CA SER A 89 -4.93 -10.04 -22.32
C SER A 89 -6.14 -10.97 -22.37
N ASN A 90 -7.32 -10.43 -22.11
CA ASN A 90 -8.58 -11.13 -22.37
C ASN A 90 -8.62 -11.34 -23.88
N TYR A 91 -8.04 -12.44 -24.33
CA TYR A 91 -8.37 -13.00 -25.63
C TYR A 91 -9.86 -13.32 -25.56
N TYR A 92 -10.66 -12.47 -26.21
CA TYR A 92 -11.98 -12.83 -26.70
C TYR A 92 -11.83 -14.11 -27.52
N ASP A 93 -12.24 -15.24 -26.95
CA ASP A 93 -12.64 -16.42 -27.73
C ASP A 93 -14.16 -16.33 -27.84
N ASP A 94 -14.62 -15.49 -28.77
CA ASP A 94 -15.97 -15.60 -29.33
C ASP A 94 -15.94 -16.82 -30.28
N ARG A 95 -16.58 -17.91 -29.86
CA ARG A 95 -16.97 -19.03 -30.71
C ARG A 95 -18.42 -19.39 -30.47
#